data_AF-A0A969TF55-F1
#
_entry.id   AF-A0A969TF55-F1
#
_cell.length_a   1.000
_cell.length_b   1.000
_cell.length_c   1.000
_cell.angle_alpha   90.00
_cell.angle_beta   90.00
_cell.angle_gamma   90.00
#
_symmetry.space_group_name_H-M   'P 1'
#
loop_
_entity.id
_entity.type
_entity.pdbx_description
1 polymer ?
#
loop_
_entity_poly.entity_id
_entity_poly.type
_entity_poly.pdbx_seq_one_letter_code
_entity_poly.pdbx_strand_id
1 'polypeptide(L)'
;MTTESVTSRKIRNYHIYQRSLYVHPAYYPIDQTLPSERYQPVASWLGRLILPTHQERRRVNGVLFEVYHAPEKQHHLVGQVVYLRWSDNPEVQVRVWSVTRNVFFDAKTNQSIELGRIHPERLNNWSLVGPLESLAGAHPYDDVIVRLPDPVEVQTDSADPDQAVLTIEHHPVQVTGRYYALVQFIGPEQAGSDRYRVVHFNPATRQFDGAEETVLLPQVEATEDDVRPSTREGIEDSIHNTHGWYIYGTQNQERFFVIQALMPRDLVSLKPERVILDAHEANRYIKKGAWDDVVAGRGTAGSVLLSPQSGSDSDALAEWREGDRALLLHIYGGITGKKTEPIARTGIYFGHFAYGCATVVYDPLAQELRFDITYYQVYTHNFDGIISGIMDWSRYMGDRQWGWLGFRPVVDVLIKLDALTDDYDFDGVKRSALAELARMLETMTSRYRIGDGTGGTYVAASNNCAQDSNQALYATIKTISTAIDINPYLKSWLARETTEAARFHRLISLGQDLKRTMLPFGTARADWNYRAETLGVTLEETPVRNLLTGLVSWRTLMPRIANNKLISVFLKHGASAWVLRTSQVGGDNPDIEPLPPLVF
;
A
#
# COMPACT_ATOMS: atom_id res chain seq x y z
N MET A 1 -32.80 -38.77 9.67
CA MET A 1 -31.36 -38.83 9.39
C MET A 1 -31.14 -38.27 8.00
N THR A 2 -30.99 -36.96 7.93
CA THR A 2 -30.61 -36.23 6.71
C THR A 2 -29.17 -35.81 6.92
N THR A 3 -28.28 -36.42 6.15
CA THR A 3 -26.87 -36.06 6.03
C THR A 3 -26.78 -34.62 5.53
N GLU A 4 -26.51 -33.67 6.42
CA GLU A 4 -26.00 -32.36 6.04
C GLU A 4 -24.68 -32.58 5.28
N SER A 5 -24.69 -32.29 3.98
CA SER A 5 -23.45 -32.19 3.22
C SER A 5 -22.69 -30.99 3.78
N VAL A 6 -21.66 -31.25 4.59
CA VAL A 6 -20.62 -30.26 4.88
C VAL A 6 -19.97 -29.95 3.54
N THR A 7 -20.43 -28.89 2.87
CA THR A 7 -19.76 -28.34 1.69
C THR A 7 -18.36 -27.95 2.13
N SER A 8 -17.35 -28.70 1.67
CA SER A 8 -15.97 -28.41 2.02
C SER A 8 -15.57 -27.05 1.43
N ARG A 9 -15.14 -26.13 2.31
CA ARG A 9 -14.66 -24.80 1.92
C ARG A 9 -13.58 -24.93 0.84
N LYS A 10 -13.69 -24.16 -0.25
CA LYS A 10 -12.66 -24.18 -1.29
C LYS A 10 -11.39 -23.54 -0.77
N ILE A 11 -10.31 -24.31 -0.73
CA ILE A 11 -8.96 -23.82 -0.42
C ILE A 11 -8.47 -22.97 -1.61
N ARG A 12 -7.97 -21.76 -1.31
CA ARG A 12 -7.48 -20.77 -2.28
C ARG A 12 -6.12 -20.22 -1.86
N ASN A 13 -5.59 -19.28 -2.63
CA ASN A 13 -4.24 -18.72 -2.53
C ASN A 13 -3.72 -18.50 -1.11
N TYR A 14 -4.40 -17.73 -0.26
CA TYR A 14 -3.96 -17.49 1.12
C TYR A 14 -3.68 -18.79 1.89
N HIS A 15 -4.62 -19.74 1.85
CA HIS A 15 -4.45 -21.03 2.55
C HIS A 15 -3.37 -21.92 1.92
N ILE A 16 -3.09 -21.75 0.62
CA ILE A 16 -1.98 -22.42 -0.06
C ILE A 16 -0.66 -21.82 0.43
N TYR A 17 -0.55 -20.49 0.46
CA TYR A 17 0.66 -19.77 0.88
C TYR A 17 1.01 -20.07 2.35
N GLN A 18 0.00 -20.23 3.21
CA GLN A 18 0.15 -20.63 4.61
C GLN A 18 0.77 -22.02 4.82
N ARG A 19 0.94 -22.84 3.76
CA ARG A 19 1.67 -24.12 3.87
C ARG A 19 3.18 -23.91 4.04
N SER A 20 3.70 -22.80 3.56
CA SER A 20 5.11 -22.45 3.70
C SER A 20 5.40 -21.97 5.11
N LEU A 21 6.40 -22.54 5.76
CA LEU A 21 6.83 -22.09 7.10
C LEU A 21 7.33 -20.63 7.09
N TYR A 22 7.81 -20.13 5.95
CA TYR A 22 8.42 -18.81 5.82
C TYR A 22 7.44 -17.64 5.92
N VAL A 23 6.12 -17.90 5.81
CA VAL A 23 5.09 -16.86 6.01
C VAL A 23 4.60 -16.79 7.46
N HIS A 24 4.97 -17.74 8.32
CA HIS A 24 4.54 -17.77 9.72
C HIS A 24 5.45 -16.91 10.59
N PRO A 25 4.93 -15.91 11.31
CA PRO A 25 5.77 -15.08 12.20
C PRO A 25 6.55 -15.88 13.25
N ALA A 26 5.95 -16.97 13.75
CA ALA A 26 6.53 -17.84 14.77
C ALA A 26 7.76 -18.64 14.29
N TYR A 27 7.99 -18.72 12.97
CA TYR A 27 9.20 -19.35 12.42
C TYR A 27 10.47 -18.56 12.76
N TYR A 28 10.34 -17.24 13.00
CA TYR A 28 11.46 -16.34 13.20
C TYR A 28 11.65 -15.99 14.69
N PRO A 29 12.83 -16.28 15.30
CA PRO A 29 13.10 -15.94 16.69
C PRO A 29 13.00 -14.43 16.93
N ILE A 30 12.55 -14.02 18.12
CA ILE A 30 12.51 -12.59 18.50
C ILE A 30 13.93 -12.01 18.53
N ASP A 31 14.86 -12.73 19.15
CA ASP A 31 16.25 -12.28 19.29
C ASP A 31 17.02 -12.41 17.97
N GLN A 32 17.43 -11.26 17.43
CA GLN A 32 18.13 -11.14 16.16
C GLN A 32 19.57 -10.67 16.42
N THR A 33 20.54 -11.26 15.71
CA THR A 33 21.98 -10.97 15.88
C THR A 33 22.58 -10.39 14.61
N LEU A 34 21.77 -9.67 13.83
CA LEU A 34 22.17 -9.12 12.54
C LEU A 34 23.09 -7.90 12.74
N PRO A 35 24.23 -7.81 12.04
CA PRO A 35 25.14 -6.68 12.20
C PRO A 35 24.58 -5.38 11.61
N SER A 36 24.59 -4.30 12.39
CA SER A 36 23.95 -3.01 12.03
C SER A 36 24.62 -2.31 10.84
N GLU A 37 25.87 -2.63 10.54
CA GLU A 37 26.58 -2.11 9.37
C GLU A 37 26.09 -2.71 8.05
N ARG A 38 25.35 -3.83 8.10
CA ARG A 38 24.80 -4.54 6.94
C ARG A 38 23.28 -4.56 6.90
N TYR A 39 22.66 -4.57 8.08
CA TYR A 39 21.22 -4.71 8.24
C TYR A 39 20.65 -3.53 9.00
N GLN A 40 19.50 -3.05 8.54
CA GLN A 40 18.76 -1.97 9.18
C GLN A 40 17.37 -2.46 9.54
N PRO A 41 16.83 -2.08 10.72
CA PRO A 41 15.44 -2.38 11.04
C PRO A 41 14.50 -1.67 10.04
N VAL A 42 13.39 -2.32 9.68
CA VAL A 42 12.41 -1.75 8.75
C VAL A 42 11.73 -0.51 9.32
N ALA A 43 11.58 -0.43 10.66
CA ALA A 43 10.99 0.71 11.34
C ALA A 43 11.40 0.78 12.82
N SER A 44 11.26 1.96 13.42
CA SER A 44 11.51 2.19 14.86
C SER A 44 10.62 1.32 15.75
N TRP A 45 9.32 1.25 15.45
CA TRP A 45 8.37 0.34 16.09
C TRP A 45 7.88 -0.68 15.09
N LEU A 46 8.11 -1.95 15.39
CA LEU A 46 7.72 -3.08 14.55
C LEU A 46 7.17 -4.20 15.43
N GLY A 47 6.11 -4.86 14.99
CA GLY A 47 5.58 -5.99 15.71
C GLY A 47 4.39 -6.65 15.02
N ARG A 48 3.85 -7.66 15.70
CA ARG A 48 2.70 -8.44 15.23
C ARG A 48 1.45 -7.99 15.96
N LEU A 49 0.38 -7.76 15.20
CA LEU A 49 -0.93 -7.53 15.77
C LEU A 49 -1.56 -8.87 16.18
N ILE A 50 -2.09 -8.91 17.39
CA ILE A 50 -2.80 -10.06 17.95
C ILE A 50 -4.21 -9.59 18.34
N LEU A 51 -5.22 -10.26 17.79
CA LEU A 51 -6.61 -9.98 18.15
C LEU A 51 -6.87 -10.50 19.57
N PRO A 52 -7.25 -9.65 20.55
CA PRO A 52 -7.54 -10.11 21.90
C PRO A 52 -8.74 -11.05 21.91
N THR A 53 -8.83 -11.96 22.88
CA THR A 53 -10.06 -12.75 23.04
C THR A 53 -11.23 -11.85 23.46
N HIS A 54 -12.46 -12.33 23.27
CA HIS A 54 -13.66 -11.59 23.65
C HIS A 54 -13.68 -11.20 25.15
N GLN A 55 -13.04 -12.00 26.02
CA GLN A 55 -12.94 -11.72 27.45
C GLN A 55 -11.90 -10.63 27.75
N GLU A 56 -10.77 -10.63 27.04
CA GLU A 56 -9.69 -9.67 27.24
C GLU A 56 -10.01 -8.28 26.67
N ARG A 57 -10.88 -8.23 25.66
CA ARG A 57 -11.17 -7.03 24.87
C ARG A 57 -11.45 -5.76 25.69
N ARG A 58 -12.23 -5.88 26.77
CA ARG A 58 -12.55 -4.74 27.65
C ARG A 58 -11.32 -4.19 28.38
N ARG A 59 -10.40 -5.09 28.78
CA ARG A 59 -9.15 -4.72 29.46
C ARG A 59 -8.14 -4.15 28.46
N VAL A 60 -8.02 -4.76 27.29
CA VAL A 60 -7.07 -4.31 26.25
C VAL A 60 -7.51 -2.98 25.64
N ASN A 61 -8.81 -2.76 25.43
CA ASN A 61 -9.37 -1.53 24.83
C ASN A 61 -8.65 -1.12 23.53
N GLY A 62 -8.43 -2.10 22.65
CA GLY A 62 -7.54 -2.00 21.50
C GLY A 62 -7.15 -3.39 21.03
N VAL A 63 -5.89 -3.58 20.67
CA VAL A 63 -5.34 -4.89 20.30
C VAL A 63 -4.07 -5.19 21.08
N LEU A 64 -3.65 -6.45 21.06
CA LEU A 64 -2.36 -6.86 21.59
C LEU A 64 -1.29 -6.66 20.51
N PHE A 65 -0.08 -6.28 20.91
CA PHE A 65 1.06 -6.04 20.02
C PHE A 65 2.31 -6.74 20.54
N GLU A 66 2.77 -7.75 19.81
CA GLU A 66 4.03 -8.44 20.12
C GLU A 66 5.20 -7.64 19.51
N VAL A 67 6.02 -7.03 20.36
CA VAL A 67 7.06 -6.09 19.94
C VAL A 67 8.26 -6.86 19.38
N TYR A 68 8.60 -6.59 18.11
CA TYR A 68 9.76 -7.17 17.42
C TYR A 68 10.94 -6.21 17.33
N HIS A 69 10.66 -4.91 17.28
CA HIS A 69 11.65 -3.86 17.34
C HIS A 69 11.03 -2.63 18.01
N ALA A 70 11.83 -1.93 18.82
CA ALA A 70 11.47 -0.70 19.50
C ALA A 70 12.68 0.26 19.50
N PRO A 71 12.46 1.58 19.63
CA PRO A 71 13.55 2.54 19.82
C PRO A 71 14.41 2.17 21.04
N GLU A 72 15.67 2.62 21.06
CA GLU A 72 16.66 2.27 22.09
C GLU A 72 16.15 2.46 23.53
N LYS A 73 15.43 3.57 23.78
CA LYS A 73 14.85 3.88 25.10
C LYS A 73 13.79 2.87 25.55
N GLN A 74 13.14 2.17 24.63
CA GLN A 74 12.09 1.20 24.87
C GLN A 74 12.50 -0.23 24.49
N HIS A 75 13.80 -0.48 24.27
CA HIS A 75 14.31 -1.78 23.86
C HIS A 75 13.94 -2.92 24.83
N HIS A 76 13.73 -2.60 26.12
CA HIS A 76 13.27 -3.57 27.12
C HIS A 76 11.91 -4.20 26.81
N LEU A 77 11.09 -3.57 25.94
CA LEU A 77 9.79 -4.10 25.50
C LEU A 77 9.90 -5.13 24.37
N VAL A 78 11.05 -5.25 23.70
CA VAL A 78 11.23 -6.24 22.63
C VAL A 78 10.99 -7.65 23.18
N GLY A 79 10.16 -8.42 22.47
CA GLY A 79 9.70 -9.75 22.87
C GLY A 79 8.50 -9.77 23.81
N GLN A 80 8.04 -8.61 24.29
CA GLN A 80 6.84 -8.53 25.12
C GLN A 80 5.58 -8.34 24.28
N VAL A 81 4.45 -8.77 24.85
CA VAL A 81 3.12 -8.46 24.32
C VAL A 81 2.55 -7.28 25.11
N VAL A 82 2.38 -6.14 24.43
CA VAL A 82 1.90 -4.89 25.02
C VAL A 82 0.50 -4.54 24.50
N TYR A 83 -0.17 -3.59 25.14
CA TYR A 83 -1.45 -3.08 24.62
C TYR A 83 -1.18 -2.02 23.56
N LEU A 84 -1.91 -2.07 22.45
CA LEU A 84 -1.91 -1.04 21.41
C LEU A 84 -3.29 -0.40 21.35
N ARG A 85 -3.34 0.92 21.57
CA ARG A 85 -4.57 1.71 21.64
C ARG A 85 -4.50 2.93 20.73
N TRP A 86 -5.67 3.50 20.45
CA TRP A 86 -5.75 4.83 19.86
C TRP A 86 -5.45 5.90 20.91
N SER A 87 -4.76 6.97 20.51
CA SER A 87 -4.60 8.18 21.33
C SER A 87 -5.96 8.78 21.71
N ASP A 88 -6.05 9.38 22.90
CA ASP A 88 -7.23 10.10 23.39
C ASP A 88 -7.47 11.46 22.71
N ASN A 89 -6.61 11.83 21.75
CA ASN A 89 -6.80 13.01 20.92
C ASN A 89 -8.22 13.03 20.30
N PRO A 90 -9.03 14.11 20.52
CA PRO A 90 -10.41 14.17 20.05
C PRO A 90 -10.57 13.94 18.54
N GLU A 91 -9.63 14.42 17.71
CA GLU A 91 -9.70 14.21 16.26
C GLU A 91 -9.49 12.73 15.88
N VAL A 92 -8.61 12.02 16.60
CA VAL A 92 -8.38 10.58 16.44
C VAL A 92 -9.63 9.82 16.87
N GLN A 93 -10.19 10.15 18.04
CA GLN A 93 -11.38 9.49 18.58
C GLN A 93 -12.59 9.65 17.66
N VAL A 94 -12.87 10.86 17.15
CA VAL A 94 -13.94 11.09 16.17
C VAL A 94 -13.77 10.20 14.93
N ARG A 95 -12.55 10.09 14.41
CA ARG A 95 -12.27 9.24 13.25
C ARG A 95 -12.50 7.76 13.56
N VAL A 96 -11.98 7.27 14.69
CA VAL A 96 -12.16 5.88 15.14
C VAL A 96 -13.65 5.55 15.28
N TRP A 97 -14.40 6.35 16.04
CA TRP A 97 -15.84 6.14 16.25
C TRP A 97 -16.64 6.19 14.95
N SER A 98 -16.24 7.03 13.98
CA SER A 98 -16.94 7.14 12.70
C SER A 98 -16.98 5.83 11.90
N VAL A 99 -16.05 4.89 12.16
CA VAL A 99 -15.94 3.60 11.44
C VAL A 99 -16.07 2.38 12.35
N THR A 100 -16.22 2.58 13.67
CA THR A 100 -16.55 1.51 14.60
C THR A 100 -17.95 0.97 14.32
N ARG A 101 -18.08 -0.35 14.11
CA ARG A 101 -19.35 -1.00 13.74
C ARG A 101 -19.55 -2.31 14.48
N ASN A 102 -20.80 -2.71 14.66
CA ASN A 102 -21.08 -4.11 14.96
C ASN A 102 -20.87 -4.94 13.70
N VAL A 103 -20.31 -6.13 13.83
CA VAL A 103 -20.00 -7.01 12.70
C VAL A 103 -20.89 -8.25 12.77
N PHE A 104 -21.75 -8.39 11.77
CA PHE A 104 -22.64 -9.54 11.60
C PHE A 104 -22.61 -9.95 10.14
N PHE A 105 -22.20 -11.20 9.89
CA PHE A 105 -22.03 -11.67 8.51
C PHE A 105 -23.38 -11.86 7.82
N ASP A 106 -23.55 -11.20 6.68
CA ASP A 106 -24.70 -11.41 5.81
C ASP A 106 -24.55 -12.68 4.96
N ALA A 107 -25.64 -13.06 4.26
CA ALA A 107 -25.65 -14.24 3.41
C ALA A 107 -24.57 -14.18 2.30
N LYS A 108 -24.30 -12.97 1.78
CA LYS A 108 -23.30 -12.76 0.72
C LYS A 108 -21.88 -12.98 1.22
N THR A 109 -21.61 -12.59 2.46
CA THR A 109 -20.33 -12.81 3.15
C THR A 109 -20.11 -14.29 3.37
N ASN A 110 -21.11 -15.02 3.85
CA ASN A 110 -21.01 -16.46 4.00
C ASN A 110 -20.76 -17.16 2.65
N GLN A 111 -21.47 -16.79 1.58
CA GLN A 111 -21.22 -17.32 0.24
C GLN A 111 -19.80 -17.01 -0.26
N SER A 112 -19.30 -15.81 -0.01
CA SER A 112 -17.94 -15.40 -0.39
C SER A 112 -16.86 -16.21 0.32
N ILE A 113 -17.07 -16.53 1.60
CA ILE A 113 -16.20 -17.40 2.40
C ILE A 113 -16.19 -18.83 1.83
N GLU A 114 -17.35 -19.37 1.45
CA GLU A 114 -17.46 -20.69 0.82
C GLU A 114 -16.67 -20.79 -0.49
N LEU A 115 -16.63 -19.69 -1.27
CA LEU A 115 -15.81 -19.58 -2.48
C LEU A 115 -14.30 -19.49 -2.20
N GLY A 116 -13.92 -19.36 -0.93
CA GLY A 116 -12.55 -19.34 -0.45
C GLY A 116 -11.92 -17.94 -0.37
N ARG A 117 -12.70 -16.85 -0.43
CA ARG A 117 -12.19 -15.52 -0.12
C ARG A 117 -11.89 -15.41 1.37
N ILE A 118 -10.89 -14.61 1.71
CA ILE A 118 -10.49 -14.36 3.09
C ILE A 118 -11.33 -13.21 3.63
N HIS A 119 -11.98 -13.44 4.78
CA HIS A 119 -12.84 -12.51 5.50
C HIS A 119 -12.45 -12.48 6.99
N PRO A 120 -12.82 -11.43 7.74
CA PRO A 120 -12.51 -11.30 9.16
C PRO A 120 -13.40 -12.19 10.03
N GLU A 121 -13.38 -13.51 9.78
CA GLU A 121 -14.28 -14.50 10.42
C GLU A 121 -14.22 -14.46 11.96
N ARG A 122 -13.05 -14.13 12.51
CA ARG A 122 -12.82 -13.98 13.96
C ARG A 122 -13.60 -12.83 14.60
N LEU A 123 -14.09 -11.88 13.79
CA LEU A 123 -14.86 -10.71 14.23
C LEU A 123 -16.37 -10.90 14.05
N ASN A 124 -16.83 -12.03 13.49
CA ASN A 124 -18.26 -12.25 13.31
C ASN A 124 -18.98 -12.28 14.67
N ASN A 125 -20.12 -11.58 14.75
CA ASN A 125 -20.92 -11.34 15.94
C ASN A 125 -20.27 -10.45 17.02
N TRP A 126 -19.17 -9.77 16.71
CA TRP A 126 -18.59 -8.80 17.64
C TRP A 126 -19.31 -7.44 17.51
N SER A 127 -19.58 -6.82 18.65
CA SER A 127 -20.12 -5.44 18.68
C SER A 127 -19.00 -4.41 18.72
N LEU A 128 -19.22 -3.20 18.21
CA LEU A 128 -18.29 -2.06 18.32
C LEU A 128 -16.84 -2.37 17.87
N VAL A 129 -16.67 -3.16 16.82
CA VAL A 129 -15.36 -3.47 16.24
C VAL A 129 -14.72 -2.20 15.69
N GLY A 130 -13.57 -1.81 16.23
CA GLY A 130 -12.83 -0.62 15.81
C GLY A 130 -11.76 -0.92 14.73
N PRO A 131 -11.08 0.12 14.21
CA PRO A 131 -10.07 -0.03 13.16
C PRO A 131 -8.90 -0.96 13.49
N LEU A 132 -8.36 -0.91 14.72
CA LEU A 132 -7.26 -1.81 15.14
C LEU A 132 -7.71 -3.27 15.14
N GLU A 133 -8.86 -3.54 15.74
CA GLU A 133 -9.44 -4.89 15.79
C GLU A 133 -9.78 -5.42 14.40
N SER A 134 -10.31 -4.56 13.52
CA SER A 134 -10.57 -4.92 12.13
C SER A 134 -9.32 -5.32 11.36
N LEU A 135 -8.16 -4.72 11.69
CA LEU A 135 -6.88 -5.05 11.06
C LEU A 135 -6.29 -6.34 11.67
N ALA A 136 -6.23 -6.44 12.99
CA ALA A 136 -5.70 -7.61 13.69
C ALA A 136 -6.52 -8.88 13.39
N GLY A 137 -7.84 -8.74 13.27
CA GLY A 137 -8.78 -9.81 12.98
C GLY A 137 -9.06 -10.05 11.49
N ALA A 138 -8.36 -9.37 10.58
CA ALA A 138 -8.64 -9.44 9.14
C ALA A 138 -8.39 -10.83 8.53
N HIS A 139 -7.43 -11.57 9.10
CA HIS A 139 -7.07 -12.92 8.69
C HIS A 139 -7.57 -13.98 9.67
N PRO A 140 -7.58 -15.27 9.28
CA PRO A 140 -7.82 -16.38 10.20
C PRO A 140 -6.78 -16.53 11.32
N TYR A 141 -5.56 -16.03 11.12
CA TYR A 141 -4.45 -16.14 12.06
C TYR A 141 -3.91 -14.76 12.45
N ASP A 142 -3.23 -14.67 13.59
CA ASP A 142 -2.47 -13.48 13.98
C ASP A 142 -1.13 -13.46 13.23
N ASP A 143 -1.17 -13.11 11.95
CA ASP A 143 -0.01 -13.08 11.05
C ASP A 143 0.27 -11.70 10.43
N VAL A 144 -0.43 -10.67 10.93
CA VAL A 144 -0.31 -9.30 10.44
C VAL A 144 0.87 -8.61 11.14
N ILE A 145 1.96 -8.42 10.41
CA ILE A 145 3.14 -7.66 10.85
C ILE A 145 3.01 -6.21 10.40
N VAL A 146 3.23 -5.29 11.34
CA VAL A 146 3.07 -3.85 11.10
C VAL A 146 4.21 -3.06 11.69
N ARG A 147 4.52 -1.94 11.03
CA ARG A 147 5.18 -0.80 11.68
C ARG A 147 4.15 0.19 12.21
N LEU A 148 4.46 0.85 13.31
CA LEU A 148 3.64 1.92 13.88
C LEU A 148 4.19 3.27 13.40
N PRO A 149 3.38 4.10 12.70
CA PRO A 149 3.80 5.45 12.34
C PRO A 149 3.95 6.34 13.57
N ASP A 150 4.92 7.25 13.53
CA ASP A 150 5.05 8.27 14.56
C ASP A 150 3.86 9.26 14.53
N PRO A 151 3.50 9.85 15.69
CA PRO A 151 4.07 9.59 17.01
C PRO A 151 3.52 8.29 17.65
N VAL A 152 4.40 7.59 18.38
CA VAL A 152 4.04 6.48 19.27
C VAL A 152 4.38 6.87 20.70
N GLU A 153 3.37 6.96 21.56
CA GLU A 153 3.59 7.24 22.99
C GLU A 153 3.53 5.96 23.81
N VAL A 154 4.44 5.85 24.79
CA VAL A 154 4.49 4.71 25.70
C VAL A 154 4.05 5.15 27.08
N GLN A 155 3.05 4.44 27.61
CA GLN A 155 2.45 4.68 28.91
C GLN A 155 2.30 3.34 29.65
N THR A 156 2.04 3.39 30.95
CA THR A 156 1.65 2.21 31.74
C THR A 156 0.14 2.16 31.89
N ASP A 157 -0.45 0.97 31.92
CA ASP A 157 -1.90 0.84 32.13
C ASP A 157 -2.28 1.28 33.55
N SER A 158 -3.35 2.06 33.66
CA SER A 158 -3.83 2.56 34.96
C SER A 158 -4.34 1.47 35.90
N ALA A 159 -4.80 0.34 35.36
CA ALA A 159 -5.30 -0.80 36.12
C ALA A 159 -4.24 -1.90 36.30
N ASP A 160 -3.18 -1.89 35.51
CA ASP A 160 -2.07 -2.84 35.57
C ASP A 160 -0.72 -2.12 35.29
N PRO A 161 -0.04 -1.60 36.33
CA PRO A 161 1.18 -0.80 36.17
C PRO A 161 2.35 -1.53 35.49
N ASP A 162 2.35 -2.87 35.50
CA ASP A 162 3.37 -3.70 34.85
C ASP A 162 3.09 -3.88 33.34
N GLN A 163 1.91 -3.48 32.87
CA GLN A 163 1.50 -3.58 31.48
C GLN A 163 1.78 -2.28 30.72
N ALA A 164 2.69 -2.35 29.76
CA ALA A 164 2.93 -1.24 28.84
C ALA A 164 1.76 -1.07 27.84
N VAL A 165 1.47 0.19 27.51
CA VAL A 165 0.47 0.64 26.54
C VAL A 165 1.15 1.56 25.53
N LEU A 166 1.08 1.18 24.26
CA LEU A 166 1.44 2.02 23.13
C LEU A 166 0.18 2.72 22.62
N THR A 167 0.25 4.04 22.42
CA THR A 167 -0.82 4.79 21.78
C THR A 167 -0.36 5.37 20.44
N ILE A 168 -1.25 5.33 19.44
CA ILE A 168 -0.98 5.80 18.08
C ILE A 168 -2.08 6.75 17.59
N GLU A 169 -1.70 7.63 16.66
CA GLU A 169 -2.64 8.55 16.00
C GLU A 169 -2.99 8.14 14.56
N HIS A 170 -2.19 7.26 13.95
CA HIS A 170 -2.29 6.81 12.57
C HIS A 170 -2.46 5.30 12.48
N HIS A 171 -2.98 4.82 11.36
CA HIS A 171 -3.14 3.37 11.16
C HIS A 171 -1.78 2.68 11.08
N PRO A 172 -1.63 1.49 11.69
CA PRO A 172 -0.45 0.66 11.46
C PRO A 172 -0.27 0.34 9.97
N VAL A 173 0.99 0.31 9.52
CA VAL A 173 1.37 0.02 8.14
C VAL A 173 1.85 -1.42 8.05
N GLN A 174 1.21 -2.24 7.23
CA GLN A 174 1.63 -3.63 7.02
C GLN A 174 2.97 -3.68 6.28
N VAL A 175 3.89 -4.49 6.77
CA VAL A 175 5.28 -4.60 6.25
C VAL A 175 5.68 -6.06 6.09
N THR A 176 6.71 -6.31 5.29
CA THR A 176 7.35 -7.63 5.17
C THR A 176 8.79 -7.60 5.65
N GLY A 177 9.17 -8.60 6.44
CA GLY A 177 10.49 -8.67 7.07
C GLY A 177 10.63 -7.75 8.30
N ARG A 178 11.65 -8.02 9.12
CA ARG A 178 11.99 -7.20 10.28
C ARG A 178 13.19 -6.28 10.01
N TYR A 179 14.07 -6.72 9.12
CA TYR A 179 15.26 -5.99 8.71
C TYR A 179 15.36 -5.96 7.19
N TYR A 180 16.14 -5.03 6.68
CA TYR A 180 16.56 -5.00 5.28
C TYR A 180 18.07 -4.84 5.15
N ALA A 181 18.61 -5.30 4.02
CA ALA A 181 20.00 -5.11 3.59
C ALA A 181 20.05 -4.74 2.11
N LEU A 182 21.18 -4.22 1.65
CA LEU A 182 21.44 -3.91 0.25
C LEU A 182 22.54 -4.84 -0.28
N VAL A 183 22.19 -5.68 -1.25
CA VAL A 183 23.07 -6.75 -1.73
C VAL A 183 23.07 -6.91 -3.25
N GLN A 184 24.09 -7.58 -3.75
CA GLN A 184 24.08 -8.19 -5.08
C GLN A 184 24.10 -9.71 -4.92
N PHE A 185 23.27 -10.42 -5.69
CA PHE A 185 23.28 -11.88 -5.73
C PHE A 185 24.48 -12.39 -6.54
N ILE A 186 25.25 -13.30 -5.96
CA ILE A 186 26.36 -14.00 -6.63
C ILE A 186 25.83 -15.26 -7.32
N GLY A 187 24.90 -15.96 -6.66
CA GLY A 187 24.27 -17.19 -7.15
C GLY A 187 23.99 -18.19 -6.03
N PRO A 188 23.34 -19.31 -6.34
CA PRO A 188 23.05 -20.34 -5.35
C PRO A 188 24.33 -21.09 -4.94
N GLU A 189 24.43 -21.53 -3.67
CA GLU A 189 25.56 -22.36 -3.21
C GLU A 189 25.66 -23.67 -4.00
N GLN A 190 24.52 -24.22 -4.40
CA GLN A 190 24.38 -25.41 -5.22
C GLN A 190 23.15 -25.25 -6.13
N ALA A 191 23.20 -25.80 -7.33
CA ALA A 191 22.06 -25.75 -8.25
C ALA A 191 20.77 -26.28 -7.57
N GLY A 192 19.70 -25.49 -7.63
CA GLY A 192 18.42 -25.82 -6.98
C GLY A 192 18.38 -25.63 -5.47
N SER A 193 19.45 -25.15 -4.82
CA SER A 193 19.45 -24.80 -3.39
C SER A 193 18.71 -23.49 -3.14
N ASP A 194 18.04 -23.38 -1.99
CA ASP A 194 17.49 -22.12 -1.49
C ASP A 194 18.55 -21.24 -0.80
N ARG A 195 19.78 -21.75 -0.62
CA ARG A 195 20.92 -20.98 -0.08
C ARG A 195 21.62 -20.22 -1.21
N TYR A 196 21.66 -18.90 -1.07
CA TYR A 196 22.28 -18.00 -2.04
C TYR A 196 23.44 -17.26 -1.39
N ARG A 197 24.54 -17.15 -2.14
CA ARG A 197 25.63 -16.25 -1.79
C ARG A 197 25.29 -14.86 -2.29
N VAL A 198 25.50 -13.88 -1.43
CA VAL A 198 25.33 -12.46 -1.72
C VAL A 198 26.56 -11.69 -1.26
N VAL A 199 26.80 -10.55 -1.89
CA VAL A 199 27.78 -9.57 -1.42
C VAL A 199 27.05 -8.29 -1.02
N HIS A 200 27.39 -7.77 0.15
CA HIS A 200 26.79 -6.55 0.68
C HIS A 200 27.38 -5.31 0.01
N PHE A 201 26.57 -4.27 -0.11
CA PHE A 201 27.03 -2.96 -0.58
C PHE A 201 28.02 -2.35 0.42
N ASN A 202 29.11 -1.81 -0.09
CA ASN A 202 30.12 -1.13 0.70
C ASN A 202 29.96 0.39 0.55
N PRO A 203 29.51 1.11 1.59
CA PRO A 203 29.32 2.56 1.50
C PRO A 203 30.62 3.33 1.25
N ALA A 204 31.78 2.79 1.64
CA ALA A 204 33.06 3.46 1.47
C ALA A 204 33.55 3.47 0.01
N THR A 205 33.34 2.36 -0.72
CA THR A 205 33.75 2.22 -2.14
C THR A 205 32.60 2.50 -3.10
N ARG A 206 31.37 2.50 -2.59
CA ARG A 206 30.11 2.63 -3.36
C ARG A 206 29.90 1.47 -4.35
N GLN A 207 30.45 0.30 -4.04
CA GLN A 207 30.41 -0.91 -4.87
C GLN A 207 29.93 -2.13 -4.06
N PHE A 208 29.61 -3.23 -4.74
CA PHE A 208 29.32 -4.52 -4.13
C PHE A 208 30.60 -5.32 -3.91
N ASP A 209 31.48 -4.80 -3.05
CA ASP A 209 32.74 -5.41 -2.62
C ASP A 209 32.85 -5.55 -1.09
N GLY A 210 31.70 -5.49 -0.41
CA GLY A 210 31.59 -5.66 1.04
C GLY A 210 31.70 -7.11 1.48
N ALA A 211 31.16 -7.40 2.67
CA ALA A 211 31.17 -8.77 3.18
C ALA A 211 30.29 -9.68 2.31
N GLU A 212 30.79 -10.89 2.05
CA GLU A 212 29.96 -11.95 1.49
C GLU A 212 29.22 -12.72 2.59
N GLU A 213 28.02 -13.18 2.27
CA GLU A 213 27.17 -13.92 3.19
C GLU A 213 26.30 -14.94 2.45
N THR A 214 25.95 -16.03 3.12
CA THR A 214 24.92 -16.96 2.65
C THR A 214 23.58 -16.58 3.28
N VAL A 215 22.58 -16.34 2.43
CA VAL A 215 21.19 -16.04 2.80
C VAL A 215 20.26 -17.13 2.27
N LEU A 216 19.02 -17.18 2.78
CA LEU A 216 17.98 -18.07 2.27
C LEU A 216 17.01 -17.31 1.37
N LEU A 217 16.87 -17.76 0.12
CA LEU A 217 15.90 -17.28 -0.86
C LEU A 217 14.94 -18.43 -1.21
N PRO A 218 13.99 -18.75 -0.31
CA PRO A 218 13.17 -19.95 -0.45
C PRO A 218 12.25 -19.91 -1.68
N GLN A 219 11.92 -21.06 -2.26
CA GLN A 219 10.87 -21.11 -3.27
C GLN A 219 9.51 -20.75 -2.66
N VAL A 220 8.71 -19.95 -3.37
CA VAL A 220 7.36 -19.58 -2.94
C VAL A 220 6.32 -20.58 -3.43
N GLU A 221 5.21 -20.67 -2.71
CA GLU A 221 4.07 -21.48 -3.09
C GLU A 221 3.38 -20.88 -4.33
N ALA A 222 2.98 -21.74 -5.25
CA ALA A 222 2.19 -21.33 -6.40
C ALA A 222 0.74 -21.05 -5.98
N THR A 223 0.10 -20.11 -6.66
CA THR A 223 -1.35 -19.87 -6.62
C THR A 223 -2.13 -21.12 -7.06
N GLU A 224 -3.45 -21.11 -6.89
CA GLU A 224 -4.30 -22.19 -7.42
C GLU A 224 -4.26 -22.35 -8.94
N ASP A 225 -3.87 -21.31 -9.67
CA ASP A 225 -3.70 -21.30 -11.12
C ASP A 225 -2.25 -21.67 -11.53
N ASP A 226 -1.48 -22.26 -10.60
CA ASP A 226 -0.08 -22.67 -10.76
C ASP A 226 0.89 -21.52 -11.12
N VAL A 227 0.48 -20.27 -10.90
CA VAL A 227 1.37 -19.10 -11.05
C VAL A 227 2.13 -18.86 -9.74
N ARG A 228 3.44 -18.63 -9.82
CA ARG A 228 4.24 -18.21 -8.66
C ARG A 228 4.36 -16.69 -8.62
N PRO A 229 4.04 -16.02 -7.50
CA PRO A 229 4.15 -14.56 -7.38
C PRO A 229 5.58 -14.03 -7.52
N SER A 230 6.56 -14.85 -7.15
CA SER A 230 7.99 -14.58 -7.32
C SER A 230 8.73 -15.88 -7.64
N THR A 231 9.91 -15.74 -8.24
CA THR A 231 10.78 -16.86 -8.59
C THR A 231 12.23 -16.43 -8.37
N ARG A 232 13.10 -17.37 -8.03
CA ARG A 232 14.53 -17.13 -7.70
C ARG A 232 15.47 -17.46 -8.85
N GLU A 233 14.94 -18.14 -9.85
CA GLU A 233 15.64 -18.65 -11.02
C GLU A 233 16.23 -17.48 -11.80
N GLY A 234 17.56 -17.44 -11.95
CA GLY A 234 18.25 -16.41 -12.70
C GLY A 234 18.20 -15.01 -12.05
N ILE A 235 17.92 -14.90 -10.74
CA ILE A 235 17.91 -13.59 -10.07
C ILE A 235 19.29 -12.92 -10.12
N GLU A 236 20.36 -13.71 -10.08
CA GLU A 236 21.75 -13.27 -10.25
C GLU A 236 22.04 -12.70 -11.65
N ASP A 237 21.28 -13.16 -12.66
CA ASP A 237 21.39 -12.75 -14.07
C ASP A 237 20.45 -11.58 -14.41
N SER A 238 19.61 -11.15 -13.47
CA SER A 238 18.71 -10.00 -13.65
C SER A 238 19.52 -8.74 -13.93
N ILE A 239 19.05 -7.91 -14.88
CA ILE A 239 19.69 -6.63 -15.23
C ILE A 239 19.85 -5.70 -14.01
N HIS A 240 18.92 -5.80 -13.06
CA HIS A 240 18.92 -4.99 -11.83
C HIS A 240 19.94 -5.45 -10.80
N ASN A 241 20.46 -6.68 -10.91
CA ASN A 241 21.45 -7.19 -9.98
C ASN A 241 22.76 -6.38 -10.00
N THR A 242 23.06 -5.72 -11.12
CA THR A 242 24.21 -4.80 -11.25
C THR A 242 24.10 -3.54 -10.38
N HIS A 243 22.88 -3.05 -10.14
CA HIS A 243 22.61 -1.94 -9.23
C HIS A 243 22.30 -2.40 -7.80
N GLY A 244 21.98 -3.69 -7.67
CA GLY A 244 21.69 -4.40 -6.44
C GLY A 244 20.23 -4.34 -6.02
N TRP A 245 19.95 -5.10 -4.97
CA TRP A 245 18.63 -5.37 -4.43
C TRP A 245 18.59 -4.99 -2.96
N TYR A 246 17.57 -4.23 -2.58
CA TYR A 246 17.15 -4.23 -1.20
C TYR A 246 16.42 -5.55 -0.93
N ILE A 247 16.97 -6.32 0.02
CA ILE A 247 16.37 -7.57 0.50
C ILE A 247 15.73 -7.32 1.86
N TYR A 248 14.45 -7.67 2.02
CA TYR A 248 13.75 -7.57 3.30
C TYR A 248 13.51 -8.95 3.85
N GLY A 249 13.68 -9.12 5.15
CA GLY A 249 13.66 -10.45 5.73
C GLY A 249 13.91 -10.47 7.23
N THR A 250 14.08 -11.68 7.73
CA THR A 250 14.32 -11.94 9.14
C THR A 250 15.25 -13.14 9.29
N GLN A 251 16.12 -13.10 10.29
CA GLN A 251 16.99 -14.23 10.62
C GLN A 251 16.14 -15.38 11.19
N ASN A 252 16.34 -16.60 10.70
CA ASN A 252 15.68 -17.81 11.24
C ASN A 252 16.45 -18.39 12.45
N GLN A 253 15.96 -19.51 12.99
CA GLN A 253 16.60 -20.20 14.13
C GLN A 253 18.02 -20.71 13.82
N GLU A 254 18.32 -21.02 12.55
CA GLU A 254 19.65 -21.44 12.08
C GLU A 254 20.59 -20.27 11.79
N ARG A 255 20.17 -19.04 12.12
CA ARG A 255 20.93 -17.80 11.89
C ARG A 255 21.11 -17.41 10.42
N PHE A 256 20.37 -18.01 9.49
CA PHE A 256 20.31 -17.51 8.10
C PHE A 256 19.32 -16.36 7.98
N PHE A 257 19.69 -15.30 7.26
CA PHE A 257 18.74 -14.27 6.85
C PHE A 257 17.82 -14.81 5.75
N VAL A 258 16.52 -14.91 6.02
CA VAL A 258 15.53 -15.39 5.04
C VAL A 258 14.92 -14.20 4.31
N ILE A 259 15.10 -14.17 3.00
CA ILE A 259 14.58 -13.12 2.13
C ILE A 259 13.10 -13.36 1.87
N GLN A 260 12.29 -12.42 2.35
CA GLN A 260 10.84 -12.40 2.24
C GLN A 260 10.35 -11.38 1.20
N ALA A 261 11.07 -10.29 0.96
CA ALA A 261 10.75 -9.30 -0.06
C ALA A 261 11.99 -8.81 -0.84
N LEU A 262 11.77 -8.34 -2.06
CA LEU A 262 12.78 -7.79 -2.96
C LEU A 262 12.38 -6.42 -3.48
N MET A 263 13.35 -5.52 -3.63
CA MET A 263 13.16 -4.23 -4.29
C MET A 263 14.42 -3.85 -5.08
N PRO A 264 14.33 -3.63 -6.41
CA PRO A 264 15.44 -3.11 -7.20
C PRO A 264 15.88 -1.75 -6.66
N ARG A 265 17.18 -1.57 -6.40
CA ARG A 265 17.69 -0.31 -5.84
C ARG A 265 17.54 0.86 -6.82
N ASP A 266 17.82 0.62 -8.09
CA ASP A 266 17.74 1.60 -9.16
C ASP A 266 16.33 2.19 -9.33
N LEU A 267 15.28 1.35 -9.19
CA LEU A 267 13.89 1.76 -9.28
C LEU A 267 13.52 2.89 -8.31
N VAL A 268 13.96 2.81 -7.05
CA VAL A 268 13.56 3.75 -5.99
C VAL A 268 14.58 4.85 -5.73
N SER A 269 15.72 4.82 -6.41
CA SER A 269 16.74 5.87 -6.32
C SER A 269 16.27 7.17 -6.98
N LEU A 270 16.72 8.32 -6.49
CA LEU A 270 16.45 9.63 -7.11
C LEU A 270 17.33 9.87 -8.36
N LYS A 271 17.41 8.87 -9.24
CA LYS A 271 18.18 8.89 -10.51
C LYS A 271 17.30 8.31 -11.62
N PRO A 272 16.46 9.14 -12.26
CA PRO A 272 15.59 8.66 -13.30
C PRO A 272 16.41 8.30 -14.53
N GLU A 273 15.97 7.30 -15.27
CA GLU A 273 16.56 6.93 -16.56
C GLU A 273 16.41 8.05 -17.59
N ARG A 274 15.35 8.85 -17.44
CA ARG A 274 15.00 9.94 -18.34
C ARG A 274 14.23 11.04 -17.62
N VAL A 275 14.52 12.29 -17.97
CA VAL A 275 13.70 13.46 -17.63
C VAL A 275 12.95 13.94 -18.89
N ILE A 276 11.67 14.29 -18.73
CA ILE A 276 10.81 14.84 -19.77
C ILE A 276 10.32 16.22 -19.32
N LEU A 277 10.82 17.26 -20.00
CA LEU A 277 10.50 18.66 -19.72
C LEU A 277 9.41 19.22 -20.66
N ASP A 278 9.10 18.55 -21.77
CA ASP A 278 8.02 18.99 -22.66
C ASP A 278 6.65 18.50 -22.15
N ALA A 279 5.72 19.43 -21.96
CA ALA A 279 4.39 19.12 -21.44
C ALA A 279 3.57 18.19 -22.34
N HIS A 280 3.74 18.28 -23.66
CA HIS A 280 3.02 17.43 -24.61
C HIS A 280 3.59 16.01 -24.62
N GLU A 281 4.91 15.87 -24.56
CA GLU A 281 5.60 14.60 -24.41
C GLU A 281 5.28 13.93 -23.08
N ALA A 282 5.29 14.66 -21.96
CA ALA A 282 4.89 14.14 -20.66
C ALA A 282 3.48 13.54 -20.69
N ASN A 283 2.52 14.26 -21.27
CA ASN A 283 1.15 13.75 -21.45
C ASN A 283 1.08 12.52 -22.36
N ARG A 284 1.89 12.46 -23.42
CA ARG A 284 1.96 11.30 -24.33
C ARG A 284 2.54 10.08 -23.61
N TYR A 285 3.58 10.28 -22.80
CA TYR A 285 4.21 9.24 -22.02
C TYR A 285 3.23 8.60 -21.04
N ILE A 286 2.49 9.39 -20.26
CA ILE A 286 1.47 8.86 -19.34
C ILE A 286 0.37 8.07 -20.05
N LYS A 287 -0.13 8.60 -21.17
CA LYS A 287 -1.24 7.94 -21.89
C LYS A 287 -0.81 6.62 -22.53
N LYS A 288 0.41 6.58 -23.07
CA LYS A 288 0.90 5.50 -23.93
C LYS A 288 2.25 4.95 -23.46
N GLY A 289 3.29 5.79 -23.47
CA GLY A 289 4.69 5.38 -23.23
C GLY A 289 4.95 4.60 -21.95
N ALA A 290 4.24 4.87 -20.86
CA ALA A 290 4.39 4.15 -19.60
C ALA A 290 3.99 2.67 -19.69
N TRP A 291 3.20 2.28 -20.69
CA TRP A 291 2.72 0.92 -20.93
C TRP A 291 3.12 0.37 -22.30
N ASP A 292 3.96 1.10 -23.04
CA ASP A 292 4.48 0.61 -24.33
C ASP A 292 5.42 -0.57 -24.09
N ASP A 293 5.35 -1.55 -24.99
CA ASP A 293 6.24 -2.71 -25.06
C ASP A 293 6.38 -3.51 -23.75
N VAL A 294 5.35 -3.55 -22.89
CA VAL A 294 5.40 -4.25 -21.59
C VAL A 294 5.82 -5.71 -21.70
N VAL A 295 5.46 -6.40 -22.78
CA VAL A 295 5.87 -7.79 -23.06
C VAL A 295 7.36 -7.87 -23.36
N ALA A 296 7.89 -6.97 -24.19
CA ALA A 296 9.32 -6.93 -24.49
C ALA A 296 10.15 -6.44 -23.28
N GLY A 297 9.55 -5.63 -22.41
CA GLY A 297 10.12 -5.19 -21.14
C GLY A 297 9.95 -6.17 -19.98
N ARG A 298 9.59 -7.43 -20.21
CA ARG A 298 9.52 -8.43 -19.13
C ARG A 298 10.87 -8.55 -18.42
N GLY A 299 10.85 -8.66 -17.09
CA GLY A 299 12.05 -8.72 -16.26
C GLY A 299 12.68 -7.36 -15.98
N THR A 300 12.08 -6.25 -16.45
CA THR A 300 12.64 -4.91 -16.29
C THR A 300 11.79 -4.00 -15.39
N ALA A 301 12.50 -3.11 -14.71
CA ALA A 301 11.98 -1.96 -14.00
C ALA A 301 12.61 -0.70 -14.60
N GLY A 302 11.94 0.44 -14.45
CA GLY A 302 12.51 1.71 -14.88
C GLY A 302 11.79 2.92 -14.33
N SER A 303 12.45 4.08 -14.41
CA SER A 303 11.97 5.30 -13.79
C SER A 303 12.13 6.52 -14.70
N VAL A 304 11.08 7.33 -14.83
CA VAL A 304 11.06 8.53 -15.69
C VAL A 304 10.47 9.70 -14.92
N LEU A 305 11.18 10.83 -14.91
CA LEU A 305 10.73 12.06 -14.27
C LEU A 305 10.06 12.98 -15.29
N LEU A 306 8.81 13.36 -15.04
CA LEU A 306 8.06 14.34 -15.82
C LEU A 306 8.05 15.66 -15.07
N SER A 307 8.73 16.69 -15.59
CA SER A 307 8.76 17.99 -14.95
C SER A 307 8.63 19.12 -15.97
N PRO A 308 7.42 19.36 -16.49
CA PRO A 308 7.22 20.29 -17.59
C PRO A 308 7.40 21.78 -17.23
N GLN A 309 7.60 22.08 -15.94
CA GLN A 309 7.83 23.44 -15.45
C GLN A 309 9.32 23.74 -15.19
N SER A 310 10.17 22.71 -15.16
CA SER A 310 11.60 22.89 -14.88
C SER A 310 12.33 23.30 -16.17
N GLY A 311 13.35 24.16 -16.03
CA GLY A 311 14.14 24.65 -17.16
C GLY A 311 15.20 23.66 -17.66
N SER A 312 15.58 22.68 -16.84
CA SER A 312 16.61 21.68 -17.12
C SER A 312 16.41 20.41 -16.29
N ASP A 313 17.09 19.33 -16.67
CA ASP A 313 17.10 18.06 -15.93
C ASP A 313 17.64 18.25 -14.50
N SER A 314 18.68 19.08 -14.33
CA SER A 314 19.24 19.38 -13.01
C SER A 314 18.27 20.13 -12.11
N ASP A 315 17.50 21.07 -12.68
CA ASP A 315 16.48 21.80 -11.91
C ASP A 315 15.37 20.84 -11.47
N ALA A 316 14.90 19.99 -12.38
CA ALA A 316 13.86 18.99 -12.10
C ALA A 316 14.26 18.02 -10.98
N LEU A 317 15.54 17.63 -10.92
CA LEU A 317 16.05 16.75 -9.86
C LEU A 317 16.25 17.50 -8.54
N ALA A 318 16.72 18.74 -8.57
CA ALA A 318 16.96 19.56 -7.36
C ALA A 318 15.67 19.93 -6.61
N GLU A 319 14.51 19.75 -7.26
CA GLU A 319 13.19 19.86 -6.64
C GLU A 319 12.91 18.73 -5.65
N TRP A 320 13.59 17.58 -5.71
CA TRP A 320 13.35 16.43 -4.81
C TRP A 320 14.44 16.35 -3.74
N ARG A 321 14.03 16.51 -2.48
CA ARG A 321 14.90 16.62 -1.30
C ARG A 321 14.36 15.75 -0.18
N GLU A 322 15.23 15.38 0.75
CA GLU A 322 14.83 14.64 1.95
C GLU A 322 13.64 15.32 2.67
N GLY A 323 12.65 14.51 3.04
CA GLY A 323 11.40 14.96 3.67
C GLY A 323 10.31 15.38 2.68
N ASP A 324 10.62 15.54 1.40
CA ASP A 324 9.59 15.82 0.39
C ASP A 324 8.59 14.67 0.29
N ARG A 325 7.32 15.03 0.15
CA ARG A 325 6.21 14.07 0.02
C ARG A 325 5.65 14.11 -1.40
N ALA A 326 5.11 12.99 -1.84
CA ALA A 326 4.38 12.86 -3.10
C ALA A 326 3.11 12.04 -2.93
N LEU A 327 2.07 12.38 -3.67
CA LEU A 327 0.89 11.54 -3.84
C LEU A 327 1.23 10.39 -4.78
N LEU A 328 1.03 9.15 -4.34
CA LEU A 328 1.14 7.99 -5.21
C LEU A 328 -0.20 7.72 -5.90
N LEU A 329 -0.15 7.48 -7.21
CA LEU A 329 -1.19 6.81 -7.98
C LEU A 329 -0.67 5.47 -8.47
N HIS A 330 -1.28 4.39 -8.01
CA HIS A 330 -0.91 3.02 -8.35
C HIS A 330 -1.85 2.43 -9.37
N ILE A 331 -1.30 1.68 -10.33
CA ILE A 331 -2.07 0.79 -11.20
C ILE A 331 -1.26 -0.42 -11.65
N TYR A 332 -1.90 -1.59 -11.68
CA TYR A 332 -1.33 -2.81 -12.26
C TYR A 332 -2.17 -3.41 -13.40
N GLY A 333 -1.53 -4.25 -14.21
CA GLY A 333 -2.13 -5.05 -15.27
C GLY A 333 -2.23 -6.55 -14.96
N GLY A 334 -2.63 -7.31 -15.97
CA GLY A 334 -2.92 -8.73 -15.89
C GLY A 334 -1.75 -9.64 -16.26
N ILE A 335 -2.02 -10.94 -16.27
CA ILE A 335 -1.09 -12.02 -16.58
C ILE A 335 -1.64 -12.86 -17.74
N THR A 336 -0.85 -13.00 -18.80
CA THR A 336 -1.12 -13.85 -19.96
C THR A 336 0.00 -14.89 -20.13
N GLY A 337 0.11 -15.54 -21.29
CA GLY A 337 1.07 -16.61 -21.57
C GLY A 337 0.49 -18.00 -21.30
N LYS A 338 1.35 -18.99 -21.02
CA LYS A 338 0.89 -20.37 -20.76
C LYS A 338 0.02 -20.45 -19.50
N LYS A 339 0.26 -19.56 -18.54
CA LYS A 339 -0.51 -19.46 -17.29
C LYS A 339 -1.39 -18.20 -17.25
N THR A 340 -2.09 -17.96 -18.36
CA THR A 340 -3.05 -16.83 -18.46
C THR A 340 -4.12 -16.91 -17.38
N GLU A 341 -4.29 -15.82 -16.63
CA GLU A 341 -5.31 -15.76 -15.58
C GLU A 341 -6.73 -15.81 -16.19
N PRO A 342 -7.71 -16.45 -15.54
CA PRO A 342 -9.02 -16.70 -16.15
C PRO A 342 -9.72 -15.46 -16.71
N ILE A 343 -9.60 -14.32 -16.02
CA ILE A 343 -10.24 -13.05 -16.42
C ILE A 343 -9.56 -12.42 -17.64
N ALA A 344 -8.26 -12.68 -17.86
CA ALA A 344 -7.48 -12.16 -18.96
C ALA A 344 -7.59 -12.98 -20.26
N ARG A 345 -8.26 -14.14 -20.24
CA ARG A 345 -8.43 -15.02 -21.43
C ARG A 345 -9.19 -14.36 -22.59
N THR A 346 -9.97 -13.33 -22.30
CA THR A 346 -10.66 -12.52 -23.31
C THR A 346 -9.77 -11.41 -23.89
N GLY A 347 -8.53 -11.29 -23.42
CA GLY A 347 -7.62 -10.18 -23.70
C GLY A 347 -7.96 -8.89 -22.95
N ILE A 348 -8.99 -8.90 -22.10
CA ILE A 348 -9.45 -7.72 -21.37
C ILE A 348 -9.07 -7.84 -19.89
N TYR A 349 -8.33 -6.85 -19.40
CA TYR A 349 -8.01 -6.73 -17.98
C TYR A 349 -8.19 -5.28 -17.51
N PHE A 350 -9.03 -5.05 -16.51
CA PHE A 350 -9.32 -3.69 -16.05
C PHE A 350 -8.21 -3.10 -15.16
N GLY A 351 -7.45 -3.95 -14.48
CA GLY A 351 -6.46 -3.53 -13.49
C GLY A 351 -7.06 -3.25 -12.11
N HIS A 352 -6.21 -2.77 -11.22
CA HIS A 352 -6.56 -2.23 -9.92
C HIS A 352 -5.99 -0.83 -9.78
N PHE A 353 -6.62 0.01 -8.97
CA PHE A 353 -6.20 1.37 -8.71
C PHE A 353 -6.15 1.61 -7.21
N ALA A 354 -5.08 2.26 -6.74
CA ALA A 354 -4.97 2.72 -5.37
C ALA A 354 -4.28 4.09 -5.31
N TYR A 355 -4.56 4.82 -4.25
CA TYR A 355 -3.75 5.97 -3.85
C TYR A 355 -2.65 5.51 -2.88
N GLY A 356 -1.64 6.33 -2.73
CA GLY A 356 -0.79 6.26 -1.56
C GLY A 356 0.07 7.49 -1.35
N CYS A 357 1.17 7.33 -0.62
CA CYS A 357 2.12 8.39 -0.38
C CYS A 357 3.54 7.87 -0.57
N ALA A 358 4.42 8.72 -1.08
CA ALA A 358 5.85 8.51 -1.03
C ALA A 358 6.53 9.65 -0.29
N THR A 359 7.63 9.34 0.40
CA THR A 359 8.51 10.32 1.04
C THR A 359 9.93 10.11 0.54
N VAL A 360 10.65 11.18 0.25
CA VAL A 360 12.09 11.09 -0.02
C VAL A 360 12.82 10.94 1.31
N VAL A 361 13.54 9.84 1.48
CA VAL A 361 14.26 9.50 2.72
C VAL A 361 15.73 9.25 2.42
N TYR A 362 16.59 9.50 3.42
CA TYR A 362 17.98 9.08 3.35
C TYR A 362 18.13 7.60 3.70
N ASP A 363 18.77 6.83 2.81
CA ASP A 363 19.09 5.43 3.05
C ASP A 363 20.49 5.30 3.68
N PRO A 364 20.61 4.76 4.91
CA PRO A 364 21.89 4.69 5.60
C PRO A 364 22.85 3.65 5.02
N LEU A 365 22.34 2.59 4.36
CA LEU A 365 23.17 1.54 3.76
C LEU A 365 23.83 2.04 2.46
N ALA A 366 23.02 2.63 1.57
CA ALA A 366 23.50 3.16 0.30
C ALA A 366 24.15 4.55 0.44
N GLN A 367 23.86 5.30 1.50
CA GLN A 367 24.20 6.71 1.67
C GLN A 367 23.70 7.58 0.51
N GLU A 368 22.42 7.43 0.18
CA GLU A 368 21.77 8.22 -0.86
C GLU A 368 20.27 8.40 -0.57
N LEU A 369 19.65 9.36 -1.25
CA LEU A 369 18.21 9.55 -1.17
C LEU A 369 17.48 8.49 -2.01
N ARG A 370 16.37 7.99 -1.46
CA ARG A 370 15.42 7.10 -2.16
C ARG A 370 13.98 7.43 -1.80
N PHE A 371 13.04 6.88 -2.56
CA PHE A 371 11.64 6.89 -2.17
C PHE A 371 11.35 5.81 -1.11
N ASP A 372 10.65 6.20 -0.05
CA ASP A 372 9.88 5.32 0.82
C ASP A 372 8.41 5.39 0.40
N ILE A 373 7.80 4.25 0.03
CA ILE A 373 6.50 4.21 -0.65
C ILE A 373 5.50 3.41 0.17
N THR A 374 4.32 4.00 0.37
CA THR A 374 3.19 3.39 1.07
C THR A 374 1.92 3.45 0.22
N TYR A 375 1.14 2.38 0.28
CA TYR A 375 -0.11 2.20 -0.44
C TYR A 375 -1.28 2.24 0.52
N TYR A 376 -2.34 2.93 0.13
CA TYR A 376 -3.61 2.93 0.85
C TYR A 376 -4.60 2.08 0.06
N GLN A 377 -4.56 0.78 0.35
CA GLN A 377 -5.29 -0.24 -0.40
C GLN A 377 -6.75 -0.29 0.03
N VAL A 378 -7.61 0.43 -0.70
CA VAL A 378 -9.06 0.21 -0.69
C VAL A 378 -9.33 -1.02 -1.54
N TYR A 379 -9.31 -2.20 -0.92
CA TYR A 379 -9.24 -3.48 -1.62
C TYR A 379 -10.30 -4.44 -1.08
N THR A 380 -11.09 -5.03 -1.96
CA THR A 380 -12.13 -5.98 -1.54
C THR A 380 -11.51 -7.28 -1.05
N HIS A 381 -12.23 -7.98 -0.18
CA HIS A 381 -11.89 -9.33 0.26
C HIS A 381 -11.59 -10.24 -0.94
N ASN A 382 -10.47 -10.95 -0.91
CA ASN A 382 -9.88 -11.63 -2.07
C ASN A 382 -9.30 -13.00 -1.68
N PHE A 383 -8.83 -13.74 -2.68
CA PHE A 383 -8.26 -15.07 -2.50
C PHE A 383 -6.84 -15.04 -1.94
N ASP A 384 -6.10 -13.96 -2.19
CA ASP A 384 -4.71 -13.77 -1.80
C ASP A 384 -4.54 -13.24 -0.38
N GLY A 385 -5.61 -12.96 0.37
CA GLY A 385 -5.48 -12.39 1.72
C GLY A 385 -4.87 -10.99 1.74
N ILE A 386 -5.08 -10.18 0.70
CA ILE A 386 -4.70 -8.76 0.76
C ILE A 386 -5.70 -8.02 1.63
N ILE A 387 -5.23 -7.44 2.74
CA ILE A 387 -6.06 -6.72 3.72
C ILE A 387 -6.22 -5.26 3.29
N SER A 388 -7.45 -4.76 3.23
CA SER A 388 -7.64 -3.32 3.04
C SER A 388 -7.00 -2.51 4.17
N GLY A 389 -6.10 -1.59 3.84
CA GLY A 389 -5.32 -0.88 4.83
C GLY A 389 -4.10 -0.21 4.21
N ILE A 390 -3.20 0.24 5.08
CA ILE A 390 -1.92 0.80 4.64
C ILE A 390 -0.92 -0.34 4.50
N MET A 391 -0.20 -0.38 3.38
CA MET A 391 0.86 -1.36 3.11
C MET A 391 2.11 -0.65 2.65
N ASP A 392 3.24 -1.06 3.17
CA ASP A 392 4.56 -0.68 2.70
C ASP A 392 4.87 -1.31 1.33
N TRP A 393 5.80 -0.73 0.58
CA TRP A 393 6.30 -1.33 -0.67
C TRP A 393 6.76 -2.77 -0.47
N SER A 394 7.49 -3.06 0.62
CA SER A 394 7.94 -4.40 0.96
C SER A 394 6.80 -5.41 1.04
N ARG A 395 5.60 -4.99 1.45
CA ARG A 395 4.44 -5.85 1.61
C ARG A 395 3.60 -5.97 0.34
N TYR A 396 3.31 -4.86 -0.32
CA TYR A 396 2.37 -4.84 -1.43
C TYR A 396 3.01 -5.17 -2.78
N MET A 397 4.25 -4.72 -2.98
CA MET A 397 4.98 -4.95 -4.22
C MET A 397 6.04 -6.02 -4.03
N GLY A 398 6.97 -5.81 -3.09
CA GLY A 398 8.19 -6.58 -2.99
C GLY A 398 8.05 -7.98 -2.40
N ASP A 399 6.98 -8.24 -1.63
CA ASP A 399 6.80 -9.51 -0.94
C ASP A 399 6.77 -10.66 -1.94
N ARG A 400 7.63 -11.65 -1.74
CA ARG A 400 7.82 -12.72 -2.72
C ARG A 400 6.61 -13.66 -2.81
N GLN A 401 5.83 -13.79 -1.74
CA GLN A 401 4.66 -14.66 -1.70
C GLN A 401 3.36 -13.89 -1.90
N TRP A 402 3.27 -12.66 -1.39
CA TRP A 402 2.04 -11.87 -1.32
C TRP A 402 2.03 -10.64 -2.23
N GLY A 403 3.19 -10.22 -2.73
CA GLY A 403 3.39 -8.97 -3.47
C GLY A 403 3.42 -9.16 -4.99
N TRP A 404 3.24 -8.07 -5.73
CA TRP A 404 2.98 -8.09 -7.19
C TRP A 404 4.21 -8.05 -8.11
N LEU A 405 5.40 -7.73 -7.58
CA LEU A 405 6.59 -7.39 -8.38
C LEU A 405 6.95 -8.45 -9.43
N GLY A 406 6.95 -9.73 -9.05
CA GLY A 406 7.50 -10.81 -9.87
C GLY A 406 6.61 -11.30 -11.00
N PHE A 407 5.34 -10.88 -11.06
CA PHE A 407 4.38 -11.50 -11.96
C PHE A 407 3.32 -10.56 -12.55
N ARG A 408 3.17 -9.33 -12.06
CA ARG A 408 2.30 -8.33 -12.68
C ARG A 408 3.09 -7.14 -13.24
N PRO A 409 2.64 -6.54 -14.36
CA PRO A 409 3.12 -5.23 -14.77
C PRO A 409 2.46 -4.14 -13.92
N VAL A 410 3.25 -3.17 -13.44
CA VAL A 410 2.81 -2.09 -12.55
C VAL A 410 3.36 -0.75 -13.04
N VAL A 411 2.55 0.29 -12.90
CA VAL A 411 2.96 1.68 -13.02
C VAL A 411 2.53 2.44 -11.76
N ASP A 412 3.52 2.93 -11.03
CA ASP A 412 3.37 3.81 -9.89
C ASP A 412 3.79 5.23 -10.27
N VAL A 413 2.95 6.22 -9.99
CA VAL A 413 3.24 7.63 -10.31
C VAL A 413 3.25 8.45 -9.04
N LEU A 414 4.42 9.01 -8.72
CA LEU A 414 4.66 9.87 -7.56
C LEU A 414 4.51 11.32 -7.98
N ILE A 415 3.44 11.97 -7.55
CA ILE A 415 3.11 13.34 -7.93
C ILE A 415 3.52 14.30 -6.81
N LYS A 416 4.45 15.20 -7.10
CA LYS A 416 4.81 16.32 -6.24
C LYS A 416 4.17 17.60 -6.75
N LEU A 417 3.35 18.22 -5.91
CA LEU A 417 2.76 19.53 -6.13
C LEU A 417 2.68 20.21 -4.78
N ASP A 418 3.47 21.26 -4.57
CA ASP A 418 3.56 22.03 -3.33
C ASP A 418 2.19 22.33 -2.70
N ALA A 419 1.20 22.69 -3.53
CA ALA A 419 -0.16 22.99 -3.09
C ALA A 419 -0.89 21.82 -2.43
N LEU A 420 -0.50 20.58 -2.72
CA LEU A 420 -1.03 19.37 -2.08
C LEU A 420 -0.06 18.80 -1.04
N THR A 421 1.23 18.78 -1.35
CA THR A 421 2.24 17.98 -0.64
C THR A 421 2.89 18.68 0.54
N ASP A 422 2.81 20.00 0.61
CA ASP A 422 3.40 20.79 1.70
C ASP A 422 2.36 21.13 2.77
N ASP A 423 2.84 21.41 3.97
CA ASP A 423 2.00 21.94 5.04
C ASP A 423 1.72 23.44 4.82
N TYR A 424 0.50 23.86 5.15
CA TYR A 424 0.08 25.25 5.27
C TYR A 424 0.18 25.70 6.71
N ASP A 425 0.73 26.89 6.94
CA ASP A 425 0.79 27.51 8.26
C ASP A 425 -0.29 28.61 8.42
N PHE A 426 -1.33 28.30 9.21
CA PHE A 426 -2.42 29.24 9.49
C PHE A 426 -2.18 29.99 10.80
N ASP A 427 -1.18 30.88 10.81
CA ASP A 427 -0.66 31.65 11.96
C ASP A 427 -0.29 30.74 13.17
N GLY A 428 0.55 29.75 12.94
CA GLY A 428 1.09 28.79 13.91
C GLY A 428 0.42 27.41 13.90
N VAL A 429 -0.69 27.26 13.17
CA VAL A 429 -1.42 25.99 13.05
C VAL A 429 -1.13 25.34 11.70
N LYS A 430 -0.32 24.28 11.72
CA LYS A 430 0.00 23.51 10.52
C LYS A 430 -1.15 22.60 10.09
N ARG A 431 -1.42 22.57 8.77
CA ARG A 431 -2.41 21.71 8.13
C ARG A 431 -1.90 21.20 6.80
N SER A 432 -2.17 19.93 6.49
CA SER A 432 -1.71 19.29 5.25
C SER A 432 -2.90 18.70 4.48
N ALA A 433 -3.00 19.04 3.19
CA ALA A 433 -4.02 18.49 2.31
C ALA A 433 -3.75 17.00 2.02
N LEU A 434 -2.48 16.62 1.82
CA LEU A 434 -2.09 15.22 1.68
C LEU A 434 -2.37 14.40 2.95
N ALA A 435 -2.13 14.94 4.14
CA ALA A 435 -2.43 14.23 5.39
C ALA A 435 -3.95 14.09 5.63
N GLU A 436 -4.78 15.06 5.19
CA GLU A 436 -6.23 14.91 5.20
C GLU A 436 -6.69 13.79 4.26
N LEU A 437 -6.13 13.72 3.04
CA LEU A 437 -6.40 12.63 2.11
C LEU A 437 -6.03 11.27 2.70
N ALA A 438 -4.84 11.17 3.29
CA ALA A 438 -4.38 9.96 3.96
C ALA A 438 -5.37 9.53 5.07
N ARG A 439 -5.85 10.46 5.90
CA ARG A 439 -6.86 10.18 6.93
C ARG A 439 -8.20 9.72 6.35
N MET A 440 -8.65 10.30 5.24
CA MET A 440 -9.86 9.83 4.54
C MET A 440 -9.69 8.41 3.97
N LEU A 441 -8.51 8.09 3.46
CA LEU A 441 -8.20 6.74 2.98
C LEU A 441 -8.08 5.73 4.14
N GLU A 442 -7.53 6.12 5.28
CA GLU A 442 -7.54 5.30 6.53
C GLU A 442 -8.98 4.93 6.92
N THR A 443 -9.87 5.91 6.94
CA THR A 443 -11.31 5.70 7.20
C THR A 443 -11.90 4.73 6.18
N MET A 444 -11.67 4.94 4.88
CA MET A 444 -12.23 4.10 3.83
C MET A 444 -11.72 2.65 3.92
N THR A 445 -10.42 2.45 4.15
CA THR A 445 -9.85 1.11 4.28
C THR A 445 -10.41 0.33 5.48
N SER A 446 -10.68 1.01 6.60
CA SER A 446 -11.33 0.36 7.76
C SER A 446 -12.74 -0.10 7.46
N ARG A 447 -13.52 0.74 6.77
CA ARG A 447 -14.87 0.38 6.34
C ARG A 447 -14.84 -0.84 5.42
N TYR A 448 -13.86 -0.89 4.51
CA TYR A 448 -13.66 -2.00 3.59
C TYR A 448 -13.30 -3.32 4.27
N ARG A 449 -12.51 -3.29 5.37
CA ARG A 449 -12.11 -4.49 6.12
C ARG A 449 -13.27 -5.25 6.74
N ILE A 450 -14.36 -4.57 7.09
CA ILE A 450 -15.52 -5.19 7.75
C ILE A 450 -16.84 -5.00 6.99
N GLY A 451 -16.79 -4.46 5.77
CA GLY A 451 -18.00 -4.23 4.97
C GLY A 451 -19.01 -3.29 5.64
N ASP A 452 -18.55 -2.26 6.35
CA ASP A 452 -19.39 -1.43 7.23
C ASP A 452 -20.23 -2.22 8.27
N GLY A 453 -19.76 -3.42 8.65
CA GLY A 453 -20.42 -4.28 9.62
C GLY A 453 -21.07 -5.53 9.02
N THR A 454 -21.15 -5.66 7.69
CA THR A 454 -21.69 -6.87 7.04
C THR A 454 -20.67 -8.01 6.95
N GLY A 455 -19.40 -7.74 7.28
CA GLY A 455 -18.31 -8.72 7.24
C GLY A 455 -17.61 -8.83 5.88
N GLY A 456 -18.06 -8.11 4.84
CA GLY A 456 -17.49 -8.27 3.51
C GLY A 456 -17.71 -7.11 2.55
N THR A 457 -16.80 -6.98 1.59
CA THR A 457 -16.84 -6.01 0.48
C THR A 457 -16.56 -6.74 -0.83
N TYR A 458 -17.20 -6.27 -1.92
CA TYR A 458 -17.24 -6.99 -3.20
C TYR A 458 -17.16 -6.01 -4.37
N VAL A 459 -16.51 -6.43 -5.45
CA VAL A 459 -16.49 -5.68 -6.70
C VAL A 459 -17.83 -5.86 -7.41
N ALA A 460 -18.47 -4.76 -7.80
CA ALA A 460 -19.64 -4.72 -8.66
C ALA A 460 -19.45 -3.68 -9.78
N ALA A 461 -20.26 -3.76 -10.84
CA ALA A 461 -20.16 -2.83 -11.98
C ALA A 461 -20.34 -1.34 -11.61
N SER A 462 -20.99 -1.05 -10.48
CA SER A 462 -21.24 0.30 -9.97
C SER A 462 -20.49 0.64 -8.67
N ASN A 463 -19.76 -0.32 -8.08
CA ASN A 463 -18.99 -0.17 -6.84
C ASN A 463 -17.67 -0.91 -6.98
N ASN A 464 -16.58 -0.17 -7.19
CA ASN A 464 -15.24 -0.76 -7.29
C ASN A 464 -14.19 0.08 -6.54
N CYS A 465 -13.04 -0.54 -6.30
CA CYS A 465 -11.92 0.03 -5.57
C CYS A 465 -11.48 1.40 -6.12
N ALA A 466 -11.51 1.57 -7.44
CA ALA A 466 -11.11 2.82 -8.09
C ALA A 466 -12.09 3.97 -7.78
N GLN A 467 -13.39 3.71 -7.82
CA GLN A 467 -14.40 4.71 -7.51
C GLN A 467 -14.35 5.16 -6.05
N ASP A 468 -14.22 4.22 -5.12
CA ASP A 468 -14.26 4.54 -3.69
C ASP A 468 -12.92 5.17 -3.23
N SER A 469 -11.80 4.80 -3.87
CA SER A 469 -10.54 5.53 -3.73
C SER A 469 -10.67 6.98 -4.20
N ASN A 470 -11.27 7.20 -5.38
CA ASN A 470 -11.49 8.55 -5.92
C ASN A 470 -12.49 9.37 -5.09
N GLN A 471 -13.44 8.70 -4.42
CA GLN A 471 -14.35 9.33 -3.47
C GLN A 471 -13.58 9.95 -2.30
N ALA A 472 -12.53 9.29 -1.78
CA ALA A 472 -11.71 9.85 -0.70
C ALA A 472 -11.01 11.14 -1.12
N LEU A 473 -10.47 11.20 -2.34
CA LEU A 473 -9.90 12.43 -2.91
C LEU A 473 -10.95 13.53 -3.03
N TYR A 474 -12.12 13.21 -3.57
CA TYR A 474 -13.21 14.17 -3.70
C TYR A 474 -13.70 14.71 -2.35
N ALA A 475 -13.87 13.82 -1.36
CA ALA A 475 -14.28 14.15 -0.01
C ALA A 475 -13.30 15.13 0.65
N THR A 476 -11.99 14.86 0.52
CA THR A 476 -10.91 15.72 1.00
C THR A 476 -11.02 17.15 0.44
N ILE A 477 -11.13 17.27 -0.89
CA ILE A 477 -11.26 18.57 -1.57
C ILE A 477 -12.50 19.33 -1.07
N LYS A 478 -13.62 18.63 -0.88
CA LYS A 478 -14.88 19.22 -0.41
C LYS A 478 -14.76 19.70 1.05
N THR A 479 -14.11 18.94 1.92
CA THR A 479 -13.87 19.31 3.32
C THR A 479 -13.02 20.56 3.42
N ILE A 480 -11.90 20.60 2.68
CA ILE A 480 -11.03 21.78 2.62
C ILE A 480 -11.81 23.00 2.12
N SER A 481 -12.58 22.84 1.04
CA SER A 481 -13.42 23.92 0.48
C SER A 481 -14.43 24.45 1.51
N THR A 482 -15.13 23.54 2.19
CA THR A 482 -16.17 23.90 3.17
C THR A 482 -15.57 24.60 4.38
N ALA A 483 -14.41 24.14 4.87
CA ALA A 483 -13.72 24.74 6.01
C ALA A 483 -13.40 26.22 5.78
N ILE A 484 -13.03 26.59 4.56
CA ILE A 484 -12.78 28.00 4.17
C ILE A 484 -14.09 28.79 4.18
N ASP A 485 -15.15 28.24 3.58
CA ASP A 485 -16.41 28.94 3.40
C ASP A 485 -17.07 29.32 4.73
N ILE A 486 -16.95 28.45 5.73
CA ILE A 486 -17.56 28.64 7.04
C ILE A 486 -16.65 29.33 8.06
N ASN A 487 -15.35 29.49 7.76
CA ASN A 487 -14.39 30.07 8.70
C ASN A 487 -13.94 31.49 8.26
N PRO A 488 -14.46 32.57 8.88
CA PRO A 488 -14.08 33.94 8.57
C PRO A 488 -12.58 34.21 8.73
N TYR A 489 -11.91 33.51 9.66
CA TYR A 489 -10.49 33.64 9.87
C TYR A 489 -9.68 33.15 8.65
N LEU A 490 -10.00 31.98 8.11
CA LEU A 490 -9.36 31.46 6.89
C LEU A 490 -9.60 32.39 5.69
N LYS A 491 -10.80 32.97 5.57
CA LYS A 491 -11.07 33.98 4.53
C LYS A 491 -10.20 35.22 4.69
N SER A 492 -10.03 35.70 5.93
CA SER A 492 -9.17 36.85 6.22
C SER A 492 -7.69 36.56 5.95
N TRP A 493 -7.23 35.34 6.25
CA TRP A 493 -5.87 34.88 5.95
C TRP A 493 -5.62 34.81 4.44
N LEU A 494 -6.57 34.28 3.67
CA LEU A 494 -6.49 34.24 2.20
C LEU A 494 -6.44 35.63 1.56
N ALA A 495 -7.14 36.61 2.16
CA ALA A 495 -7.15 37.99 1.67
C ALA A 495 -5.81 38.73 1.85
N ARG A 496 -4.83 38.16 2.58
CA ARG A 496 -3.51 38.77 2.80
C ARG A 496 -2.55 38.61 1.61
N GLU A 497 -2.95 37.91 0.55
CA GLU A 497 -2.20 37.73 -0.72
C GLU A 497 -0.72 37.28 -0.54
N THR A 498 -0.47 36.36 0.40
CA THR A 498 0.85 35.76 0.61
C THR A 498 1.16 34.66 -0.41
N THR A 499 2.42 34.21 -0.47
CA THR A 499 2.82 33.04 -1.28
C THR A 499 2.04 31.77 -0.89
N GLU A 500 1.79 31.57 0.41
CA GLU A 500 0.96 30.46 0.90
C GLU A 500 -0.51 30.61 0.48
N ALA A 501 -1.07 31.82 0.48
CA ALA A 501 -2.43 32.07 0.00
C ALA A 501 -2.54 31.76 -1.51
N ALA A 502 -1.54 32.15 -2.31
CA ALA A 502 -1.49 31.82 -3.74
C ALA A 502 -1.39 30.30 -3.98
N ARG A 503 -0.54 29.60 -3.21
CA ARG A 503 -0.44 28.13 -3.23
C ARG A 503 -1.78 27.47 -2.86
N PHE A 504 -2.47 28.01 -1.86
CA PHE A 504 -3.78 27.51 -1.45
C PHE A 504 -4.87 27.76 -2.50
N HIS A 505 -4.86 28.91 -3.19
CA HIS A 505 -5.74 29.14 -4.34
C HIS A 505 -5.50 28.13 -5.47
N ARG A 506 -4.25 27.72 -5.71
CA ARG A 506 -3.91 26.64 -6.64
C ARG A 506 -4.51 25.30 -6.20
N LEU A 507 -4.46 24.96 -4.91
CA LEU A 507 -5.12 23.77 -4.36
C LEU A 507 -6.63 23.78 -4.60
N ILE A 508 -7.30 24.93 -4.43
CA ILE A 508 -8.74 25.08 -4.71
C ILE A 508 -9.01 24.87 -6.21
N SER A 509 -8.22 25.49 -7.08
CA SER A 509 -8.36 25.37 -8.54
C SER A 509 -8.15 23.93 -9.01
N LEU A 510 -7.12 23.26 -8.49
CA LEU A 510 -6.88 21.84 -8.68
C LEU A 510 -8.12 21.03 -8.27
N GLY A 511 -8.66 21.28 -7.08
CA GLY A 511 -9.85 20.60 -6.58
C GLY A 511 -11.07 20.73 -7.50
N GLN A 512 -11.29 21.92 -8.08
CA GLN A 512 -12.36 22.17 -9.05
C GLN A 512 -12.16 21.40 -10.36
N ASP A 513 -10.93 21.36 -10.89
CA ASP A 513 -10.61 20.63 -12.12
C ASP A 513 -10.67 19.10 -11.92
N LEU A 514 -10.20 18.61 -10.77
CA LEU A 514 -10.36 17.20 -10.38
C LEU A 514 -11.85 16.84 -10.28
N LYS A 515 -12.67 17.68 -9.66
CA LYS A 515 -14.13 17.49 -9.59
C LYS A 515 -14.76 17.41 -10.97
N ARG A 516 -14.45 18.35 -11.88
CA ARG A 516 -14.97 18.33 -13.27
C ARG A 516 -14.55 17.07 -14.02
N THR A 517 -13.34 16.60 -13.77
CA THR A 517 -12.77 15.42 -14.42
C THR A 517 -13.41 14.12 -13.93
N MET A 518 -13.63 14.00 -12.62
CA MET A 518 -14.22 12.82 -11.98
C MET A 518 -15.76 12.78 -12.07
N LEU A 519 -16.41 13.94 -12.10
CA LEU A 519 -17.88 14.12 -12.12
C LEU A 519 -18.32 15.01 -13.30
N PRO A 520 -18.19 14.57 -14.56
CA PRO A 520 -18.45 15.40 -15.74
C PRO A 520 -19.89 15.91 -15.83
N PHE A 521 -20.85 15.26 -15.17
CA PHE A 521 -22.27 15.66 -15.14
C PHE A 521 -22.73 16.22 -13.78
N GLY A 522 -21.80 16.49 -12.86
CA GLY A 522 -22.06 17.20 -11.59
C GLY A 522 -22.77 16.40 -10.49
N THR A 523 -23.28 15.20 -10.77
CA THR A 523 -23.92 14.34 -9.77
C THR A 523 -22.94 13.34 -9.17
N ALA A 524 -22.51 13.60 -7.93
CA ALA A 524 -21.91 12.58 -7.08
C ALA A 524 -22.95 11.49 -6.77
N ARG A 525 -22.53 10.23 -6.62
CA ARG A 525 -23.45 9.16 -6.20
C ARG A 525 -24.10 9.52 -4.85
N ALA A 526 -25.32 9.03 -4.58
CA ALA A 526 -26.03 9.37 -3.34
C ALA A 526 -25.28 8.90 -2.07
N ASP A 527 -24.45 7.86 -2.19
CA ASP A 527 -23.56 7.37 -1.14
C ASP A 527 -22.34 8.26 -0.87
N TRP A 528 -22.12 9.30 -1.67
CA TRP A 528 -21.01 10.25 -1.52
C TRP A 528 -21.32 11.42 -0.58
N ASN A 529 -22.54 11.50 -0.06
CA ASN A 529 -22.81 12.32 1.12
C ASN A 529 -22.37 11.55 2.36
N TYR A 530 -21.68 12.24 3.29
CA TYR A 530 -21.09 11.77 4.56
C TYR A 530 -22.04 10.99 5.52
N ARG A 531 -23.22 10.58 5.07
CA ARG A 531 -24.29 9.94 5.84
C ARG A 531 -24.90 8.71 5.19
N ALA A 532 -24.39 8.23 4.05
CA ALA A 532 -24.96 7.02 3.47
C ALA A 532 -24.50 5.77 4.21
N GLU A 533 -25.49 5.09 4.76
CA GLU A 533 -25.39 3.80 5.40
C GLU A 533 -25.04 2.76 4.30
N THR A 534 -24.04 1.93 4.56
CA THR A 534 -23.57 0.77 3.76
C THR A 534 -22.79 1.00 2.46
N LEU A 535 -21.49 0.68 2.48
CA LEU A 535 -20.70 0.36 1.29
C LEU A 535 -21.29 -0.85 0.54
N GLY A 536 -21.67 -0.66 -0.72
CA GLY A 536 -21.88 -1.77 -1.67
C GLY A 536 -23.09 -2.69 -1.43
N VAL A 537 -24.08 -2.28 -0.63
CA VAL A 537 -25.29 -3.08 -0.33
C VAL A 537 -26.52 -2.51 -1.05
N THR A 538 -26.60 -2.62 -2.37
CA THR A 538 -27.90 -2.59 -3.07
C THR A 538 -27.81 -3.36 -4.38
N LEU A 539 -28.23 -4.64 -4.36
CA LEU A 539 -28.47 -5.44 -5.56
C LEU A 539 -29.95 -5.49 -5.96
N GLU A 540 -30.86 -4.85 -5.21
CA GLU A 540 -32.31 -4.96 -5.46
C GLU A 540 -32.98 -3.71 -6.07
N GLU A 541 -32.25 -2.65 -6.40
CA GLU A 541 -32.86 -1.49 -7.07
C GLU A 541 -32.41 -1.33 -8.53
N THR A 542 -33.24 -1.87 -9.44
CA THR A 542 -33.34 -1.56 -10.88
C THR A 542 -32.08 -1.74 -11.77
N PRO A 543 -32.00 -2.82 -12.59
CA PRO A 543 -30.90 -3.09 -13.53
C PRO A 543 -30.59 -1.96 -14.51
N VAL A 544 -31.61 -1.23 -14.95
CA VAL A 544 -31.50 -0.12 -15.92
C VAL A 544 -30.79 1.10 -15.32
N ARG A 545 -31.01 1.37 -14.02
CA ARG A 545 -30.40 2.50 -13.31
C ARG A 545 -28.92 2.25 -13.01
N ASN A 546 -28.54 1.00 -12.72
CA ASN A 546 -27.16 0.58 -12.54
C ASN A 546 -26.35 0.61 -13.85
N LEU A 547 -26.96 0.24 -14.98
CA LEU A 547 -26.35 0.36 -16.30
C LEU A 547 -26.13 1.84 -16.68
N LEU A 548 -27.13 2.69 -16.45
CA LEU A 548 -27.02 4.15 -16.68
C LEU A 548 -25.99 4.82 -15.74
N THR A 549 -25.93 4.44 -14.46
CA THR A 549 -24.95 4.95 -13.50
C THR A 549 -23.52 4.50 -13.85
N GLY A 550 -23.36 3.27 -14.35
CA GLY A 550 -22.09 2.77 -14.88
C GLY A 550 -21.64 3.51 -16.15
N LEU A 551 -22.57 3.83 -17.06
CA LEU A 551 -22.30 4.62 -18.27
C LEU A 551 -21.97 6.09 -17.95
N VAL A 552 -22.52 6.66 -16.89
CA VAL A 552 -22.25 8.04 -16.44
C VAL A 552 -20.93 8.17 -15.67
N SER A 553 -20.44 7.09 -15.04
CA SER A 553 -19.21 7.06 -14.21
C SER A 553 -18.03 6.30 -14.84
N TRP A 554 -18.11 5.95 -16.13
CA TRP A 554 -17.08 5.15 -16.83
C TRP A 554 -15.64 5.67 -16.68
N ARG A 555 -15.47 6.99 -16.51
CA ARG A 555 -14.18 7.67 -16.34
C ARG A 555 -13.52 7.43 -14.99
N THR A 556 -14.30 7.05 -13.96
CA THR A 556 -13.82 6.68 -12.62
C THR A 556 -13.90 5.17 -12.37
N LEU A 557 -14.66 4.44 -13.20
CA LEU A 557 -14.74 2.98 -13.14
C LEU A 557 -13.50 2.27 -13.67
N MET A 558 -12.84 2.84 -14.69
CA MET A 558 -11.65 2.24 -15.28
C MET A 558 -10.36 2.74 -14.63
N PRO A 559 -9.60 1.86 -13.96
CA PRO A 559 -8.35 2.19 -13.29
C PRO A 559 -7.41 3.06 -14.13
N ARG A 560 -7.08 2.61 -15.36
CA ARG A 560 -6.07 3.29 -16.18
C ARG A 560 -6.53 4.64 -16.72
N ILE A 561 -7.80 4.76 -17.06
CA ILE A 561 -8.35 6.03 -17.55
C ILE A 561 -8.43 7.06 -16.42
N ALA A 562 -8.84 6.64 -15.21
CA ALA A 562 -8.85 7.50 -14.05
C ALA A 562 -7.43 7.98 -13.71
N ASN A 563 -6.48 7.05 -13.61
CA ASN A 563 -5.07 7.32 -13.34
C ASN A 563 -4.49 8.34 -14.33
N ASN A 564 -4.58 8.08 -15.64
CA ASN A 564 -4.04 8.98 -16.68
C ASN A 564 -4.64 10.39 -16.62
N LYS A 565 -5.94 10.51 -16.35
CA LYS A 565 -6.63 11.80 -16.26
C LYS A 565 -6.21 12.59 -15.04
N LEU A 566 -6.10 11.95 -13.88
CA LEU A 566 -5.64 12.59 -12.66
C LEU A 566 -4.24 13.17 -12.85
N ILE A 567 -3.30 12.36 -13.36
CA ILE A 567 -1.92 12.81 -13.63
C ILE A 567 -1.91 14.01 -14.58
N SER A 568 -2.70 13.95 -15.67
CA SER A 568 -2.79 15.06 -16.63
C SER A 568 -3.28 16.35 -15.98
N VAL A 569 -4.24 16.27 -15.04
CA VAL A 569 -4.72 17.42 -14.27
C VAL A 569 -3.62 17.96 -13.36
N PHE A 570 -2.91 17.10 -12.63
CA PHE A 570 -1.80 17.54 -11.78
C PHE A 570 -0.68 18.23 -12.58
N LEU A 571 -0.25 17.67 -13.70
CA LEU A 571 0.76 18.27 -14.58
C LEU A 571 0.31 19.65 -15.11
N LYS A 572 -0.98 19.81 -15.43
CA LYS A 572 -1.56 21.11 -15.83
C LYS A 572 -1.45 22.15 -14.70
N HIS A 573 -1.53 21.74 -13.45
CA HIS A 573 -1.38 22.59 -12.26
C HIS A 573 0.09 22.78 -11.83
N GLY A 574 1.04 22.39 -12.68
CA GLY A 574 2.47 22.59 -12.46
C GLY A 574 3.13 21.55 -11.56
N ALA A 575 2.50 20.37 -11.40
CA ALA A 575 3.13 19.27 -10.67
C ALA A 575 4.33 18.69 -11.43
N SER A 576 5.25 18.12 -10.67
CA SER A 576 6.28 17.19 -11.13
C SER A 576 5.84 15.76 -10.82
N ALA A 577 6.09 14.81 -11.71
CA ALA A 577 5.62 13.43 -11.56
C ALA A 577 6.72 12.41 -11.88
N TRP A 578 7.04 11.54 -10.93
CA TRP A 578 7.99 10.45 -11.09
C TRP A 578 7.25 9.16 -11.42
N VAL A 579 7.48 8.59 -12.60
CA VAL A 579 6.83 7.36 -13.07
C VAL A 579 7.77 6.19 -12.85
N LEU A 580 7.37 5.28 -11.98
CA LEU A 580 8.04 4.01 -11.67
C LEU A 580 7.30 2.89 -12.37
N ARG A 581 8.03 2.06 -13.12
CA ARG A 581 7.47 0.94 -13.89
C ARG A 581 8.15 -0.35 -13.50
N THR A 582 7.39 -1.42 -13.40
CA THR A 582 7.91 -2.77 -13.25
C THR A 582 7.13 -3.72 -14.14
N SER A 583 7.79 -4.67 -14.78
CA SER A 583 7.13 -5.70 -15.59
C SER A 583 7.70 -7.07 -15.23
N GLN A 584 7.09 -7.74 -14.24
CA GLN A 584 7.47 -9.09 -13.81
C GLN A 584 8.96 -9.20 -13.46
N VAL A 585 9.38 -8.48 -12.41
CA VAL A 585 10.78 -8.24 -12.04
C VAL A 585 11.22 -9.20 -10.92
N GLY A 586 12.43 -9.73 -11.02
CA GLY A 586 12.98 -10.72 -10.09
C GLY A 586 13.69 -11.81 -10.88
N GLY A 587 13.46 -13.08 -10.52
CA GLY A 587 13.85 -14.21 -11.36
C GLY A 587 12.98 -14.36 -12.62
N ASP A 588 13.44 -15.18 -13.57
CA ASP A 588 12.76 -15.41 -14.85
C ASP A 588 11.65 -16.48 -14.74
N ASN A 589 10.45 -16.12 -15.20
CA ASN A 589 9.33 -17.04 -15.34
C ASN A 589 8.82 -17.01 -16.80
N PRO A 590 9.24 -17.98 -17.63
CA PRO A 590 8.90 -17.97 -19.06
C PRO A 590 7.45 -18.37 -19.36
N ASP A 591 6.68 -18.82 -18.36
CA ASP A 591 5.31 -19.27 -18.56
C ASP A 591 4.25 -18.16 -18.42
N ILE A 592 4.68 -16.97 -17.99
CA ILE A 592 3.84 -15.78 -17.86
C ILE A 592 4.32 -14.66 -18.77
N GLU A 593 3.36 -13.84 -19.18
CA GLU A 593 3.59 -12.61 -19.94
C GLU A 593 2.75 -11.47 -19.33
N PRO A 594 3.25 -10.23 -19.35
CA PRO A 594 2.52 -9.10 -18.79
C PRO A 594 1.43 -8.61 -19.76
N LEU A 595 0.24 -8.32 -19.22
CA LEU A 595 -0.87 -7.73 -19.96
C LEU A 595 -1.16 -6.31 -19.41
N PRO A 596 -1.09 -5.24 -20.20
CA PRO A 596 -1.41 -3.91 -19.70
C PRO A 596 -2.92 -3.79 -19.41
N PRO A 597 -3.32 -2.95 -18.44
CA PRO A 597 -4.74 -2.72 -18.18
C PRO A 597 -5.37 -1.93 -19.34
N LEU A 598 -6.65 -2.19 -19.57
CA LEU A 598 -7.39 -1.69 -20.72
C LEU A 598 -7.52 -0.15 -20.72
N VAL A 599 -7.37 0.43 -21.91
CA VAL A 599 -7.76 1.81 -22.25
C VAL A 599 -8.62 1.74 -23.51
N PHE A 600 -9.82 2.36 -23.50
CA PHE A 600 -10.66 2.48 -24.68
C PHE A 600 -10.29 3.71 -25.52
#